data_AF-A0A535H5K4-F1
#
_entry.id   AF-A0A535H5K4-F1
#
_cell.length_a   1.000
_cell.length_b   1.000
_cell.length_c   1.000
_cell.angle_alpha   90.00
_cell.angle_beta   90.00
_cell.angle_gamma   90.00
#
_symmetry.space_group_name_H-M   'P 1'
#
loop_
_entity.id
_entity.type
_entity.pdbx_description
1 polymer ?
#
loop_
_entity_poly.entity_id
_entity_poly.type
_entity_poly.pdbx_seq_one_letter_code
_entity_poly.pdbx_strand_id
1 'polypeptide(L)'
;MVVGYDAEGGHHAARLWLALRRFGHDRMAVMEGGIQKWIAEGRSLETGDRSLDTPAVFTPRPRERVVASKADVLAAVRSGDPWLLDVRRDAEFTGAENRAARGGHIPGAVNIPWKDALKEDWTLRDADELEDFYTNAGFGPETSTITYCQAGVRAAFTHLVLTALGHDDVRTYDGSWEEWGNDPAVPIITGRS
;
A
#
# COMPACT_ATOMS: atom_id res chain seq x y z
N MET A 1 -3.27 19.23 9.71
CA MET A 1 -4.01 18.08 9.19
C MET A 1 -3.85 18.15 7.68
N VAL A 2 -3.38 17.07 7.06
CA VAL A 2 -3.36 16.91 5.60
C VAL A 2 -4.44 15.90 5.25
N VAL A 3 -5.34 16.23 4.32
CA VAL A 3 -6.33 15.29 3.80
C VAL A 3 -6.02 15.07 2.33
N GLY A 4 -5.65 13.84 1.98
CA GLY A 4 -5.42 13.43 0.60
C GLY A 4 -6.66 12.79 -0.01
N TYR A 5 -6.86 12.98 -1.31
CA TYR A 5 -7.81 12.23 -2.11
C TYR A 5 -7.26 12.08 -3.52
N ASP A 6 -7.81 11.16 -4.30
CA ASP A 6 -7.50 11.01 -5.71
C ASP A 6 -8.76 10.61 -6.48
N ALA A 7 -8.58 10.30 -7.76
CA ALA A 7 -9.64 9.87 -8.67
C ALA A 7 -9.57 8.36 -8.98
N GLU A 8 -8.87 7.56 -8.17
CA GLU A 8 -8.61 6.15 -8.47
C GLU A 8 -8.60 5.28 -7.20
N GLY A 9 -9.59 5.45 -6.31
CA GLY A 9 -9.75 4.56 -5.16
C GLY A 9 -8.77 4.80 -4.01
N GLY A 10 -8.10 5.95 -3.97
CA GLY A 10 -7.33 6.40 -2.81
C GLY A 10 -5.88 5.94 -2.76
N HIS A 11 -5.39 5.14 -3.72
CA HIS A 11 -4.04 4.59 -3.66
C HIS A 11 -2.92 5.61 -3.93
N HIS A 12 -3.18 6.66 -4.73
CA HIS A 12 -2.24 7.77 -4.88
C HIS A 12 -2.24 8.67 -3.64
N ALA A 13 -3.41 8.94 -3.07
CA ALA A 13 -3.53 9.65 -1.81
C ALA A 13 -2.86 8.89 -0.66
N ALA A 14 -2.96 7.55 -0.64
CA ALA A 14 -2.27 6.71 0.32
C ALA A 14 -0.74 6.72 0.14
N ARG A 15 -0.24 6.89 -1.09
CA ARG A 15 1.20 7.09 -1.32
C ARG A 15 1.68 8.42 -0.73
N LEU A 16 0.90 9.50 -0.82
CA LEU A 16 1.18 10.74 -0.11
C LEU A 16 1.15 10.54 1.41
N TRP A 17 0.14 9.83 1.93
CA TRP A 17 0.07 9.47 3.35
C TRP A 17 1.31 8.71 3.82
N LEU A 18 1.79 7.73 3.06
CA LEU A 18 2.98 6.95 3.41
C LEU A 18 4.24 7.84 3.45
N ALA A 19 4.39 8.75 2.49
CA ALA A 19 5.51 9.69 2.46
C ALA A 19 5.49 10.62 3.68
N LEU A 20 4.34 11.22 3.98
CA LEU A 20 4.15 12.08 5.16
C LEU A 20 4.40 11.31 6.47
N ARG A 21 3.90 10.08 6.59
CA ARG A 21 4.14 9.19 7.73
C ARG A 21 5.63 8.87 7.88
N ARG A 22 6.33 8.54 6.78
CA ARG A 22 7.78 8.27 6.76
C ARG A 22 8.58 9.46 7.25
N PHE A 23 8.14 10.68 6.96
CA PHE A 23 8.81 11.91 7.41
C PHE A 23 8.21 12.52 8.69
N GLY A 24 7.44 11.75 9.46
CA GLY A 24 7.08 12.13 10.83
C GLY A 24 5.94 13.13 10.95
N HIS A 25 5.07 13.20 9.94
CA HIS A 25 3.79 13.90 10.01
C HIS A 25 2.69 12.89 10.38
N ASP A 26 1.88 13.17 11.41
CA ASP A 26 0.86 12.21 11.90
C ASP A 26 -0.58 12.66 11.63
N ARG A 27 -0.80 13.97 11.49
CA ARG A 27 -2.14 14.53 11.28
C ARG A 27 -2.51 14.40 9.81
N MET A 28 -2.87 13.19 9.39
CA MET A 28 -3.16 12.84 8.01
C MET A 28 -4.45 12.02 7.92
N ALA A 29 -5.19 12.18 6.84
CA ALA A 29 -6.29 11.31 6.46
C ALA A 29 -6.34 11.15 4.94
N VAL A 30 -6.92 10.04 4.47
CA VAL A 30 -7.32 9.87 3.08
C VAL A 30 -8.83 9.87 3.02
N MET A 31 -9.40 10.65 2.10
CA MET A 31 -10.84 10.71 1.89
C MET A 31 -11.31 9.44 1.20
N GLU A 32 -12.12 8.66 1.90
CA GLU A 32 -12.75 7.45 1.38
C GLU A 32 -13.59 7.74 0.14
N GLY A 33 -13.51 6.88 -0.89
CA GLY A 33 -14.24 7.03 -2.14
C GLY A 33 -13.73 8.13 -3.08
N GLY A 34 -12.71 8.88 -2.64
CA GLY A 34 -12.04 9.89 -3.46
C GLY A 34 -12.97 10.99 -3.97
N ILE A 35 -12.57 11.63 -5.07
CA ILE A 35 -13.39 12.69 -5.69
C ILE A 35 -14.70 12.13 -6.30
N GLN A 36 -14.73 10.85 -6.66
CA GLN A 36 -15.93 10.21 -7.21
C GLN A 36 -17.09 10.22 -6.22
N LYS A 37 -16.84 9.80 -4.98
CA LYS A 37 -17.86 9.85 -3.91
C LYS A 37 -18.28 11.30 -3.61
N TRP A 38 -17.33 12.23 -3.58
CA TRP A 38 -17.61 13.66 -3.37
C TRP A 38 -18.58 14.23 -4.42
N ILE A 39 -18.38 13.88 -5.70
CA ILE A 39 -19.26 14.26 -6.80
C ILE A 39 -20.62 13.56 -6.70
N ALA A 40 -20.63 12.26 -6.42
CA ALA A 40 -21.86 11.47 -6.29
C ALA A 40 -22.77 11.99 -5.16
N GLU A 41 -22.19 12.52 -4.09
CA GLU A 41 -22.91 13.15 -2.97
C GLU A 41 -23.36 14.60 -3.26
N GLY A 42 -23.10 15.14 -4.46
CA GLY A 42 -23.53 16.48 -4.87
C GLY A 42 -22.79 17.61 -4.15
N ARG A 43 -21.57 17.37 -3.66
CA ARG A 43 -20.78 18.36 -2.93
C ARG A 43 -20.13 19.37 -3.89
N SER A 44 -19.91 20.59 -3.38
CA SER A 44 -19.34 21.70 -4.15
C SER A 44 -17.95 21.39 -4.69
N LEU A 45 -17.66 21.87 -5.89
CA LEU A 45 -16.35 21.81 -6.54
C LEU A 45 -15.88 23.22 -6.86
N GLU A 46 -14.56 23.40 -6.90
CA GLU A 46 -13.89 24.61 -7.37
C GLU A 46 -13.01 24.25 -8.56
N THR A 47 -12.80 25.20 -9.47
CA THR A 47 -11.93 25.05 -10.64
C THR A 47 -11.01 26.28 -10.77
N GLY A 48 -9.92 26.11 -11.51
CA GLY A 48 -8.91 27.15 -11.69
C GLY A 48 -7.68 26.94 -10.81
N ASP A 49 -6.64 27.73 -11.08
CA ASP A 49 -5.39 27.65 -10.34
C ASP A 49 -5.56 28.17 -8.92
N ARG A 50 -4.98 27.46 -7.96
CA ARG A 50 -4.93 27.88 -6.57
C ARG A 50 -3.51 28.24 -6.19
N SER A 51 -3.27 29.51 -5.88
CA SER A 51 -2.06 29.94 -5.18
C SER A 51 -2.26 29.88 -3.68
N LEU A 52 -1.22 29.49 -2.95
CA LEU A 52 -1.17 29.67 -1.50
C LEU A 52 -0.41 30.96 -1.23
N ASP A 53 -1.05 31.91 -0.54
CA ASP A 53 -0.45 33.22 -0.26
C ASP A 53 0.66 33.15 0.80
N THR A 54 0.77 32.05 1.53
CA THR A 54 1.76 31.86 2.58
C THR A 54 2.31 30.43 2.57
N PRO A 55 3.62 30.25 2.33
CA PRO A 55 4.27 28.95 2.46
C PRO A 55 4.20 28.43 3.89
N ALA A 56 3.97 27.13 4.05
CA ALA A 56 4.12 26.44 5.33
C ALA A 56 5.53 25.85 5.45
N VAL A 57 6.09 25.85 6.66
CA VAL A 57 7.37 25.19 6.96
C VAL A 57 7.09 23.77 7.47
N PHE A 58 7.77 22.78 6.89
CA PHE A 58 7.76 21.40 7.36
C PHE A 58 9.19 20.96 7.69
N THR A 59 9.39 20.43 8.90
CA THR A 59 10.67 19.83 9.32
C THR A 59 10.51 18.32 9.34
N PRO A 60 11.13 17.58 8.40
CA PRO A 60 11.00 16.14 8.33
C PRO A 60 11.66 15.45 9.53
N ARG A 61 11.00 14.43 10.07
CA ARG A 61 11.49 13.53 11.12
C ARG A 61 11.40 12.09 10.60
N PRO A 62 12.43 11.61 9.87
CA PRO A 62 12.39 10.29 9.24
C PRO A 62 12.18 9.15 10.24
N ARG A 63 11.26 8.23 9.93
CA ARG A 63 10.96 7.00 10.70
C ARG A 63 11.39 5.74 9.98
N GLU A 64 12.37 5.00 10.49
CA GLU A 64 12.97 3.87 9.77
C GLU A 64 11.96 2.74 9.53
N ARG A 65 11.11 2.44 10.50
CA ARG A 65 10.15 1.32 10.46
C ARG A 65 8.86 1.59 9.67
N VAL A 66 8.84 2.54 8.75
CA VAL A 66 7.67 2.78 7.86
C VAL A 66 7.87 2.11 6.50
N VAL A 67 9.12 1.98 6.05
CA VAL A 67 9.49 1.44 4.76
C VAL A 67 10.47 0.29 4.97
N ALA A 68 10.27 -0.82 4.26
CA ALA A 68 11.21 -1.94 4.23
C ALA A 68 12.19 -1.77 3.06
N SER A 69 13.44 -2.14 3.28
CA SER A 69 14.46 -2.26 2.24
C SER A 69 14.40 -3.62 1.55
N LYS A 70 15.06 -3.76 0.39
CA LYS A 70 15.26 -5.08 -0.24
C LYS A 70 15.96 -6.08 0.69
N ALA A 71 16.85 -5.60 1.56
CA ALA A 71 17.54 -6.44 2.53
C ALA A 71 16.58 -6.98 3.62
N ASP A 72 15.62 -6.16 4.07
CA ASP A 72 14.55 -6.61 4.97
C ASP A 72 13.71 -7.71 4.32
N VAL A 73 13.32 -7.52 3.05
CA VAL A 73 12.51 -8.50 2.31
C VAL A 73 13.29 -9.79 2.08
N LEU A 74 14.58 -9.71 1.75
CA LEU A 74 15.44 -10.90 1.65
C LEU A 74 15.57 -11.64 2.99
N ALA A 75 15.57 -10.91 4.11
CA ALA A 75 15.57 -11.53 5.44
C ALA A 75 14.23 -12.22 5.75
N ALA A 76 13.10 -11.61 5.37
CA ALA A 76 11.78 -12.21 5.44
C ALA A 76 11.69 -13.51 4.64
N VAL A 77 12.17 -13.51 3.38
CA VAL A 77 12.22 -14.73 2.55
C VAL A 77 13.01 -15.87 3.20
N ARG A 78 14.09 -15.56 3.92
CA ARG A 78 14.92 -16.59 4.58
C ARG A 78 14.32 -17.13 5.88
N SER A 79 13.61 -16.29 6.63
CA SER A 79 13.15 -16.62 7.99
C SER A 79 11.66 -16.95 8.07
N GLY A 80 10.87 -16.55 7.07
CA GLY A 80 9.41 -16.60 7.09
C GLY A 80 8.75 -15.45 7.85
N ASP A 81 9.52 -14.47 8.36
CA ASP A 81 9.01 -13.34 9.14
C ASP A 81 9.83 -12.05 8.88
N PRO A 82 9.23 -10.86 8.70
CA PRO A 82 7.80 -10.57 8.57
C PRO A 82 7.10 -11.27 7.41
N TRP A 83 5.77 -11.35 7.48
CA TRP A 83 4.95 -11.85 6.39
C TRP A 83 4.95 -10.89 5.20
N LEU A 84 5.00 -11.44 3.99
CA LEU A 84 5.02 -10.68 2.75
C LEU A 84 3.63 -10.64 2.12
N LEU A 85 3.11 -9.43 1.88
CA LEU A 85 1.79 -9.21 1.29
C LEU A 85 1.93 -8.56 -0.10
N ASP A 86 1.71 -9.36 -1.15
CA ASP A 86 1.67 -8.90 -2.54
C ASP A 86 0.28 -8.40 -2.89
N VAL A 87 0.16 -7.09 -3.14
CA VAL A 87 -1.15 -6.48 -3.42
C VAL A 87 -1.41 -6.22 -4.91
N ARG A 88 -0.64 -6.86 -5.78
CA ARG A 88 -0.83 -6.83 -7.24
C ARG A 88 -1.99 -7.75 -7.66
N ARG A 89 -2.38 -7.63 -8.93
CA ARG A 89 -3.36 -8.53 -9.55
C ARG A 89 -2.78 -9.94 -9.66
N ASP A 90 -3.66 -10.95 -9.69
CA ASP A 90 -3.28 -12.36 -9.83
C ASP A 90 -2.35 -12.63 -11.03
N ALA A 91 -2.64 -12.03 -12.20
CA ALA A 91 -1.79 -12.19 -13.38
C ALA A 91 -0.35 -11.64 -13.17
N GLU A 92 -0.20 -10.55 -12.41
CA GLU A 92 1.12 -10.02 -12.05
C GLU A 92 1.84 -10.94 -11.05
N PHE A 93 1.10 -11.49 -10.07
CA PHE A 93 1.62 -12.41 -9.03
C PHE A 93 2.09 -13.75 -9.61
N THR A 94 1.27 -14.38 -10.45
CA THR A 94 1.58 -15.66 -11.10
C THR A 94 2.68 -15.54 -12.16
N GLY A 95 2.96 -14.32 -12.63
CA GLY A 95 3.89 -14.04 -13.70
C GLY A 95 3.31 -14.21 -15.11
N ALA A 96 1.99 -14.42 -15.23
CA ALA A 96 1.29 -14.40 -16.52
C ALA A 96 1.36 -13.01 -17.19
N GLU A 97 1.34 -11.95 -16.40
CA GLU A 97 1.62 -10.58 -16.82
C GLU A 97 2.99 -10.15 -16.27
N ASN A 98 3.99 -10.02 -17.13
CA ASN A 98 5.31 -9.55 -16.74
C ASN A 98 5.46 -8.04 -16.94
N ARG A 99 5.84 -7.33 -15.86
CA ARG A 99 6.04 -5.87 -15.84
C ARG A 99 7.46 -5.48 -15.37
N ALA A 100 8.38 -6.44 -15.36
CA ALA A 100 9.80 -6.25 -15.05
C ALA A 100 10.62 -7.17 -15.98
N ALA A 101 11.93 -7.30 -15.74
CA ALA A 101 12.74 -8.29 -16.44
C ALA A 101 12.24 -9.73 -16.17
N ARG A 102 11.64 -9.98 -15.01
CA ARG A 102 11.13 -11.30 -14.59
C ARG A 102 9.71 -11.18 -14.03
N GLY A 103 8.84 -12.11 -14.44
CA GLY A 103 7.47 -12.26 -13.93
C GLY A 103 7.41 -13.23 -12.75
N GLY A 104 6.37 -13.13 -11.93
CA GLY A 104 6.17 -13.97 -10.75
C GLY A 104 5.99 -13.13 -9.49
N HIS A 105 6.32 -13.70 -8.33
CA HIS A 105 6.22 -13.06 -7.02
C HIS A 105 7.41 -13.43 -6.11
N ILE A 106 7.49 -12.76 -4.96
CA ILE A 106 8.52 -12.98 -3.95
C ILE A 106 8.16 -14.28 -3.19
N PRO A 107 9.12 -15.22 -2.98
CA PRO A 107 8.83 -16.45 -2.25
C PRO A 107 8.23 -16.20 -0.87
N GLY A 108 7.20 -16.97 -0.50
CA GLY A 108 6.50 -16.84 0.78
C GLY A 108 5.48 -15.68 0.83
N ALA A 109 5.30 -14.92 -0.25
CA ALA A 109 4.29 -13.88 -0.31
C ALA A 109 2.87 -14.45 -0.46
N VAL A 110 1.93 -13.89 0.30
CA VAL A 110 0.49 -14.09 0.11
C VAL A 110 -0.04 -13.01 -0.82
N ASN A 111 -0.87 -13.38 -1.80
CA ASN A 111 -1.47 -12.42 -2.73
C ASN A 111 -2.87 -12.00 -2.29
N ILE A 112 -3.03 -10.72 -1.99
CA ILE A 112 -4.32 -10.08 -1.75
C ILE A 112 -4.36 -8.78 -2.56
N PRO A 113 -4.96 -8.78 -3.77
CA PRO A 113 -5.09 -7.57 -4.56
C PRO A 113 -5.67 -6.40 -3.76
N TRP A 114 -5.04 -5.22 -3.83
CA TRP A 114 -5.46 -4.06 -3.03
C TRP A 114 -6.94 -3.67 -3.23
N LYS A 115 -7.50 -3.95 -4.42
CA LYS A 115 -8.89 -3.66 -4.77
C LYS A 115 -9.88 -4.52 -3.97
N ASP A 116 -9.46 -5.65 -3.42
CA ASP A 116 -10.36 -6.55 -2.69
C ASP A 116 -10.74 -5.99 -1.31
N ALA A 117 -10.08 -4.90 -0.88
CA ALA A 117 -10.46 -4.11 0.28
C ALA A 117 -11.52 -3.03 -0.03
N LEU A 118 -11.87 -2.84 -1.30
CA LEU A 118 -12.81 -1.81 -1.76
C LEU A 118 -14.15 -2.41 -2.21
N LYS A 119 -15.22 -1.66 -2.02
CA LYS A 119 -16.53 -1.88 -2.63
C LYS A 119 -16.52 -1.34 -4.07
N GLU A 120 -17.56 -1.66 -4.85
CA GLU A 120 -17.68 -1.21 -6.25
C GLU A 120 -17.70 0.33 -6.40
N ASP A 121 -18.15 1.04 -5.36
CA ASP A 121 -18.21 2.51 -5.31
C ASP A 121 -16.93 3.18 -4.81
N TRP A 122 -15.83 2.42 -4.69
CA TRP A 122 -14.52 2.87 -4.19
C TRP A 122 -14.46 3.22 -2.70
N THR A 123 -15.51 2.92 -1.93
CA THR A 123 -15.42 2.95 -0.46
C THR A 123 -14.75 1.71 0.09
N LEU A 124 -14.26 1.77 1.33
CA LEU A 124 -13.72 0.58 1.98
C LEU A 124 -14.85 -0.39 2.30
N ARG A 125 -14.53 -1.68 2.29
CA ARG A 125 -15.32 -2.69 2.99
C ARG A 125 -15.41 -2.35 4.48
N ASP A 126 -16.42 -2.88 5.15
CA ASP A 126 -16.63 -2.55 6.56
C ASP A 126 -15.45 -3.05 7.41
N ALA A 127 -15.16 -2.39 8.53
CA ALA A 127 -13.95 -2.65 9.31
C ALA A 127 -13.87 -4.13 9.76
N ASP A 128 -14.95 -4.67 10.30
CA ASP A 128 -15.04 -6.07 10.72
C ASP A 128 -14.81 -7.04 9.55
N GLU A 129 -15.36 -6.72 8.36
CA GLU A 129 -15.15 -7.54 7.15
C GLU A 129 -13.69 -7.53 6.69
N LEU A 130 -13.02 -6.38 6.82
CA LEU A 130 -11.61 -6.24 6.47
C LEU A 130 -10.71 -6.94 7.48
N GLU A 131 -11.00 -6.82 8.78
CA GLU A 131 -10.26 -7.51 9.83
C GLU A 131 -10.34 -9.04 9.65
N ASP A 132 -11.54 -9.58 9.45
CA ASP A 132 -11.74 -10.99 9.13
C ASP A 132 -11.01 -11.38 7.84
N PHE A 133 -11.09 -10.54 6.81
CA PHE A 133 -10.47 -10.81 5.51
C PHE A 133 -8.95 -10.96 5.60
N TYR A 134 -8.26 -10.03 6.27
CA TYR A 134 -6.81 -10.09 6.44
C TYR A 134 -6.39 -11.17 7.43
N THR A 135 -7.11 -11.33 8.55
CA THR A 135 -6.80 -12.33 9.58
C THR A 135 -6.92 -13.75 9.03
N ASN A 136 -7.97 -14.05 8.25
CA ASN A 136 -8.14 -15.35 7.59
C ASN A 136 -7.02 -15.67 6.59
N ALA A 137 -6.32 -14.66 6.07
CA ALA A 137 -5.16 -14.81 5.22
C ALA A 137 -3.81 -14.84 5.98
N GLY A 138 -3.84 -14.81 7.32
CA GLY A 138 -2.66 -14.87 8.19
C GLY A 138 -2.14 -13.50 8.66
N PHE A 139 -2.79 -12.41 8.27
CA PHE A 139 -2.41 -11.04 8.64
C PHE A 139 -3.33 -10.54 9.75
N GLY A 140 -3.01 -10.87 10.99
CA GLY A 140 -3.69 -10.33 12.18
C GLY A 140 -2.94 -9.12 12.79
N PRO A 141 -3.51 -8.48 13.83
CA PRO A 141 -2.92 -7.29 14.46
C PRO A 141 -1.48 -7.49 14.98
N GLU A 142 -1.16 -8.70 15.44
CA GLU A 142 0.16 -9.09 15.94
C GLU A 142 1.14 -9.53 14.83
N THR A 143 0.67 -9.64 13.58
CA THR A 143 1.49 -10.09 12.45
C THR A 143 2.34 -8.94 11.92
N SER A 144 3.66 -9.08 12.02
CA SER A 144 4.60 -8.21 11.31
C SER A 144 4.43 -8.37 9.80
N THR A 145 4.16 -7.28 9.09
CA THR A 145 3.76 -7.31 7.67
C THR A 145 4.60 -6.38 6.82
N ILE A 146 5.09 -6.88 5.67
CA ILE A 146 5.67 -6.05 4.61
C ILE A 146 4.75 -6.10 3.38
N THR A 147 4.14 -4.96 3.03
CA THR A 147 3.34 -4.83 1.82
C THR A 147 4.21 -4.45 0.63
N TYR A 148 3.90 -5.00 -0.54
CA TYR A 148 4.55 -4.58 -1.79
C TYR A 148 3.62 -4.70 -2.99
N CYS A 149 3.92 -3.96 -4.06
CA CYS A 149 3.20 -4.08 -5.31
C CYS A 149 4.16 -4.01 -6.51
N GLN A 150 3.84 -3.22 -7.54
CA GLN A 150 4.81 -2.94 -8.62
C GLN A 150 5.83 -1.87 -8.20
N ALA A 151 5.37 -0.73 -7.68
CA ALA A 151 6.21 0.45 -7.41
C ALA A 151 5.79 1.18 -6.11
N GLY A 152 5.39 0.44 -5.08
CA GLY A 152 5.05 0.98 -3.75
C GLY A 152 3.69 1.69 -3.62
N VAL A 153 3.06 2.15 -4.71
CA VAL A 153 1.82 2.96 -4.64
C VAL A 153 0.63 2.18 -4.08
N ARG A 154 0.23 1.07 -4.71
CA ARG A 154 -0.87 0.20 -4.22
C ARG A 154 -0.57 -0.40 -2.84
N ALA A 155 0.71 -0.66 -2.55
CA ALA A 155 1.15 -1.19 -1.27
C ALA A 155 0.97 -0.17 -0.13
N ALA A 156 1.14 1.12 -0.42
CA ALA A 156 0.87 2.21 0.52
C ALA A 156 -0.62 2.26 0.92
N PHE A 157 -1.53 1.97 -0.01
CA PHE A 157 -2.96 1.84 0.29
C PHE A 157 -3.22 0.72 1.30
N THR A 158 -2.76 -0.49 1.03
CA THR A 158 -2.95 -1.60 1.97
C THR A 158 -2.26 -1.35 3.31
N HIS A 159 -1.09 -0.69 3.33
CA HIS A 159 -0.46 -0.25 4.58
C HIS A 159 -1.39 0.68 5.37
N LEU A 160 -1.96 1.70 4.73
CA LEU A 160 -2.92 2.60 5.36
C LEU A 160 -4.13 1.83 5.92
N VAL A 161 -4.70 0.90 5.16
CA VAL A 161 -5.85 0.08 5.61
C VAL A 161 -5.49 -0.73 6.85
N LEU A 162 -4.37 -1.47 6.83
CA LEU A 162 -3.93 -2.25 7.99
C LEU A 162 -3.64 -1.36 9.21
N THR A 163 -3.05 -0.18 9.00
CA THR A 163 -2.84 0.80 10.09
C THR A 163 -4.17 1.29 10.66
N ALA A 164 -5.19 1.51 9.81
CA ALA A 164 -6.52 1.93 10.27
C ALA A 164 -7.26 0.84 11.05
N LEU A 165 -6.98 -0.44 10.75
CA LEU A 165 -7.45 -1.61 11.49
C LEU A 165 -6.66 -1.88 12.77
N GLY A 166 -5.64 -1.08 13.08
CA GLY A 166 -4.85 -1.20 14.32
C GLY A 166 -3.63 -2.13 14.23
N HIS A 167 -3.18 -2.51 13.02
CA HIS A 167 -1.92 -3.23 12.87
C HIS A 167 -0.75 -2.27 13.06
N ASP A 168 0.09 -2.55 14.07
CA ASP A 168 1.17 -1.64 14.46
C ASP A 168 2.50 -1.88 13.72
N ASP A 169 2.78 -3.12 13.28
CA ASP A 169 4.04 -3.47 12.60
C ASP A 169 3.84 -3.72 11.10
N VAL A 170 3.48 -2.65 10.39
CA VAL A 170 3.33 -2.67 8.93
C VAL A 170 4.40 -1.80 8.28
N ARG A 171 5.08 -2.35 7.28
CA ARG A 171 6.08 -1.67 6.46
C ARG A 171 5.74 -1.79 4.99
N THR A 172 6.03 -0.77 4.19
CA THR A 172 5.93 -0.89 2.72
C THR A 172 7.30 -1.10 2.11
N TYR A 173 7.48 -2.13 1.30
CA TYR A 173 8.66 -2.27 0.46
C TYR A 173 8.53 -1.35 -0.76
N ASP A 174 9.15 -0.16 -0.67
CA ASP A 174 8.97 0.91 -1.65
C ASP A 174 9.51 0.54 -3.04
N GLY A 175 10.64 -0.17 -3.08
CA GLY A 175 11.22 -0.70 -4.32
C GLY A 175 10.32 -1.73 -5.01
N SER A 176 9.54 -2.49 -4.22
CA SER A 176 8.48 -3.36 -4.72
C SER A 176 8.95 -4.35 -5.82
N TRP A 177 8.05 -4.83 -6.68
CA TRP A 177 8.38 -5.73 -7.77
C TRP A 177 9.24 -5.09 -8.85
N GLU A 178 9.23 -3.77 -9.00
CA GLU A 178 10.11 -3.08 -9.94
C GLU A 178 11.59 -3.23 -9.53
N GLU A 179 11.92 -3.11 -8.25
CA GLU A 179 13.27 -3.41 -7.77
C GLU A 179 13.53 -4.93 -7.80
N TRP A 180 12.62 -5.73 -7.23
CA TRP A 180 12.84 -7.17 -7.05
C TRP A 180 12.88 -7.93 -8.39
N GLY A 181 11.89 -7.72 -9.26
CA GLY A 181 11.74 -8.40 -10.54
C GLY A 181 12.88 -8.10 -11.52
N ASN A 182 13.56 -6.95 -11.38
CA ASN A 182 14.71 -6.57 -12.21
C ASN A 182 16.07 -7.03 -11.66
N ASP A 183 16.17 -7.53 -10.44
CA ASP A 183 17.43 -7.99 -9.84
C ASP A 183 17.63 -9.51 -10.02
N PRO A 184 18.50 -9.99 -10.92
CA PRO A 184 18.65 -11.42 -11.17
C PRO A 184 19.17 -12.23 -9.96
N ALA A 185 19.70 -11.57 -8.92
CA ALA A 185 20.26 -12.23 -7.75
C ALA A 185 19.22 -12.63 -6.68
N VAL A 186 17.99 -12.10 -6.77
CA VAL A 186 16.93 -12.41 -5.80
C VAL A 186 15.99 -13.53 -6.30
N PRO A 187 15.48 -14.40 -5.41
CA PRO A 187 14.63 -15.52 -5.80
C PRO A 187 13.22 -15.07 -6.20
N ILE A 188 12.56 -15.84 -7.08
CA ILE A 188 11.18 -15.61 -7.51
C ILE A 188 10.43 -16.94 -7.59
N ILE A 189 9.10 -16.90 -7.50
CA ILE A 189 8.20 -18.01 -7.81
C ILE A 189 7.28 -17.61 -8.96
N THR A 190 6.96 -18.54 -9.85
CA THR A 190 5.94 -18.40 -10.90
C THR A 190 4.76 -19.35 -10.64
N GLY A 191 3.58 -18.99 -11.15
CA GLY A 191 2.33 -19.71 -10.87
C GLY A 191 1.76 -19.44 -9.47
N ARG A 192 0.74 -20.21 -9.09
CA ARG A 192 0.24 -20.29 -7.71
C ARG A 192 1.03 -21.38 -6.98
N SER A 193 1.37 -21.14 -5.71
CA SER A 193 1.87 -22.17 -4.81
C SER A 193 0.72 -22.86 -4.08
#